data_AF-A0A4Q9Q1G5-F1
#
_entry.id   AF-A0A4Q9Q1G5-F1
#
_cell.length_a   1.000
_cell.length_b   1.000
_cell.length_c   1.000
_cell.angle_alpha   90.00
_cell.angle_beta   90.00
_cell.angle_gamma   90.00
#
_symmetry.space_group_name_H-M   'P 1'
#
loop_
_entity.id
_entity.type
_entity.pdbx_description
1 polymer ?
#
loop_
_entity_poly.entity_id
_entity_poly.type
_entity_poly.pdbx_seq_one_letter_code
_entity_poly.pdbx_strand_id
1 'polypeptide(L)'
;MAGIIARAPFDNPAADTVIRSKDGVNFRVRSGIIAEASPIFSDMFGIPLPDPNQLANNSDYMDGKPVVAVEEDSATLDRLLRLCYPTTDPVLTQLGDVRLVLAAAMKYEMEEASALMKKALLSFVKSQPLSVWASACILRLEPEARIAAEALLGKDLPIDAPLELQDISAGTRLRPIRCFELRGKSECGGHCSIVDVILSFISTCIIEIPKP
;
A
#
# COMPACT_ATOMS: atom_id res chain seq x y z
N MET A 1 -28.49 -9.45 7.97
CA MET A 1 -27.55 -10.40 8.59
C MET A 1 -26.54 -9.59 9.38
N ALA A 2 -26.33 -9.89 10.66
CA ALA A 2 -25.33 -9.17 11.46
C ALA A 2 -23.95 -9.41 10.84
N GLY A 3 -23.28 -8.33 10.43
CA GLY A 3 -21.95 -8.42 9.83
C GLY A 3 -20.93 -8.96 10.83
N ILE A 4 -19.87 -9.60 10.34
CA ILE A 4 -18.78 -10.11 11.18
C ILE A 4 -18.09 -8.92 11.85
N ILE A 5 -17.92 -8.96 13.18
CA ILE A 5 -17.20 -7.93 13.93
C ILE A 5 -15.72 -8.33 14.02
N ALA A 6 -14.83 -7.35 13.81
CA ALA A 6 -13.40 -7.54 13.99
C ALA A 6 -13.05 -7.92 15.44
N ARG A 7 -11.92 -8.58 15.65
CA ARG A 7 -11.44 -8.93 17.00
C ARG A 7 -10.85 -7.70 17.70
N ALA A 8 -10.60 -7.83 19.01
CA ALA A 8 -9.86 -6.83 19.77
C ALA A 8 -8.59 -6.33 19.04
N PRO A 9 -8.35 -5.01 19.00
CA PRO A 9 -9.01 -3.96 19.79
C PRO A 9 -10.27 -3.36 19.16
N PHE A 10 -10.76 -3.87 18.02
CA PHE A 10 -11.82 -3.24 17.22
C PHE A 10 -13.22 -3.86 17.41
N ASP A 11 -13.46 -4.52 18.55
CA ASP A 11 -14.74 -5.11 18.95
C ASP A 11 -15.55 -4.25 19.94
N ASN A 12 -14.98 -3.14 20.42
CA ASN A 12 -15.57 -2.34 21.49
C ASN A 12 -16.90 -1.66 21.07
N PRO A 13 -18.06 -2.02 21.67
CA PRO A 13 -19.36 -1.42 21.32
C PRO A 13 -19.47 0.07 21.65
N ALA A 14 -18.59 0.59 22.51
CA ALA A 14 -18.58 1.99 22.87
C ALA A 14 -17.98 2.90 21.79
N ALA A 15 -17.35 2.36 20.75
CA ALA A 15 -16.89 3.09 19.57
C ALA A 15 -18.02 3.92 18.94
N ASP A 16 -17.70 5.01 18.25
CA ASP A 16 -18.67 5.93 17.64
C ASP A 16 -18.89 5.66 16.15
N THR A 17 -17.93 5.07 15.45
CA THR A 17 -18.00 4.77 14.01
C THR A 17 -17.60 3.34 13.70
N VAL A 18 -18.09 2.82 12.58
CA VAL A 18 -17.75 1.50 12.06
C VAL A 18 -17.10 1.65 10.69
N ILE A 19 -15.92 1.08 10.49
CA ILE A 19 -15.31 0.93 9.17
C ILE A 19 -15.57 -0.50 8.69
N ARG A 20 -16.15 -0.67 7.50
CA ARG A 20 -16.44 -1.98 6.91
C ARG A 20 -15.43 -2.27 5.80
N SER A 21 -14.68 -3.36 5.95
CA SER A 21 -13.76 -3.85 4.93
C SER A 21 -14.49 -4.43 3.72
N LYS A 22 -13.75 -4.62 2.62
CA LYS A 22 -14.26 -5.20 1.36
C LYS A 22 -14.83 -6.60 1.53
N ASP A 23 -14.24 -7.40 2.40
CA ASP A 23 -14.68 -8.76 2.76
C ASP A 23 -15.77 -8.78 3.85
N GLY A 24 -16.32 -7.61 4.22
CA GLY A 24 -17.52 -7.49 5.04
C GLY A 24 -17.28 -7.54 6.56
N VAL A 25 -16.03 -7.44 7.01
CA VAL A 25 -15.68 -7.35 8.44
C VAL A 25 -15.84 -5.91 8.91
N ASN A 26 -16.45 -5.74 10.08
CA ASN A 26 -16.79 -4.45 10.65
C ASN A 26 -15.86 -4.13 11.83
N PHE A 27 -15.10 -3.06 11.68
CA PHE A 27 -14.15 -2.55 12.66
C PHE A 27 -14.80 -1.41 13.43
N ARG A 28 -15.01 -1.60 14.73
CA ARG A 28 -15.52 -0.55 15.61
C ARG A 28 -14.37 0.36 16.02
N VAL A 29 -14.41 1.61 15.59
CA VAL A 29 -13.33 2.58 15.77
C VAL A 29 -13.83 3.87 16.41
N ARG A 30 -12.93 4.55 17.12
CA ARG A 30 -13.02 5.95 17.51
C ARG A 30 -12.69 6.84 16.31
N SER A 31 -13.70 7.53 15.79
CA SER A 31 -13.57 8.43 14.63
C SER A 31 -12.47 9.46 14.83
N GLY A 32 -12.41 10.11 16.01
CA GLY A 32 -11.42 11.13 16.31
C GLY A 32 -9.96 10.66 16.25
N ILE A 33 -9.66 9.41 16.64
CA ILE A 33 -8.30 8.86 16.54
C ILE A 33 -7.90 8.70 15.07
N ILE A 34 -8.81 8.17 14.26
CA ILE A 34 -8.55 7.92 12.84
C ILE A 34 -8.55 9.23 12.03
N ALA A 35 -9.41 10.19 12.38
CA ALA A 35 -9.46 11.51 11.76
C ALA A 35 -8.17 12.31 12.00
N GLU A 36 -7.58 12.22 13.19
CA GLU A 36 -6.28 12.86 13.49
C GLU A 36 -5.14 12.24 12.67
N ALA A 37 -5.20 10.93 12.43
CA ALA A 37 -4.20 10.21 11.65
C ALA A 37 -4.38 10.35 10.13
N SER A 38 -5.57 10.73 9.66
CA SER A 38 -5.93 10.72 8.24
C SER A 38 -6.92 11.83 7.89
N PRO A 39 -6.53 12.82 7.06
CA PRO A 39 -7.44 13.84 6.57
C PRO A 39 -8.55 13.25 5.69
N ILE A 40 -8.23 12.20 4.92
CA ILE A 40 -9.22 11.49 4.09
C ILE A 40 -10.34 10.88 4.95
N PHE A 41 -10.00 10.21 6.05
CA PHE A 41 -11.02 9.70 6.97
C PHE A 41 -11.74 10.82 7.72
N SER A 42 -11.06 11.90 8.10
CA SER A 42 -11.70 13.08 8.68
C SER A 42 -12.81 13.60 7.76
N ASP A 43 -12.53 13.75 6.47
CA ASP A 43 -13.51 14.18 5.47
C ASP A 43 -14.64 13.15 5.32
N MET A 44 -14.32 11.85 5.24
CA MET A 44 -15.32 10.78 5.13
C MET A 44 -16.28 10.74 6.32
N PHE A 45 -15.79 10.96 7.54
CA PHE A 45 -16.64 11.00 8.74
C PHE A 45 -17.46 12.29 8.82
N GLY A 46 -17.06 13.35 8.14
CA GLY A 46 -17.79 14.62 8.06
C GLY A 46 -18.98 14.61 7.10
N ILE A 47 -19.12 13.57 6.26
CA ILE A 47 -20.22 13.48 5.29
C ILE A 47 -21.55 13.23 6.02
N PRO A 48 -22.57 14.11 5.87
CA PRO A 48 -23.87 13.88 6.47
C PRO A 48 -24.53 12.63 5.91
N LEU A 49 -24.90 11.69 6.79
CA LEU A 49 -25.64 10.49 6.43
C LEU A 49 -27.15 10.73 6.56
N PRO A 50 -28.00 10.06 5.74
CA PRO A 50 -29.45 10.14 5.85
C PRO A 50 -29.94 9.68 7.23
N ASP A 51 -31.07 10.22 7.71
CA ASP A 51 -31.65 9.82 9.00
C ASP A 51 -31.88 8.29 9.03
N PRO A 52 -31.36 7.59 10.05
CA PRO A 52 -31.56 6.14 10.21
C PRO A 52 -33.03 5.71 10.12
N ASN A 53 -33.97 6.57 10.48
CA ASN A 53 -35.40 6.24 10.47
C ASN A 53 -36.05 6.30 9.08
N GLN A 54 -35.35 6.83 8.06
CA GLN A 54 -35.92 7.07 6.73
C GLN A 54 -35.64 5.95 5.71
N LEU A 55 -34.71 5.04 5.99
CA LEU A 55 -34.29 3.99 5.05
C LEU A 55 -34.38 2.59 5.69
N ALA A 56 -35.26 1.76 5.12
CA ALA A 56 -35.58 0.41 5.63
C ALA A 56 -34.42 -0.60 5.54
N ASN A 57 -33.34 -0.26 4.82
CA ASN A 57 -32.14 -1.07 4.63
C ASN A 57 -30.89 -0.20 4.84
N ASN A 58 -30.60 0.18 6.10
CA ASN A 58 -29.43 0.99 6.40
C ASN A 58 -28.13 0.17 6.37
N SER A 59 -27.56 -0.04 5.18
CA SER A 59 -26.15 -0.45 5.05
C SER A 59 -25.19 0.52 5.72
N ASP A 60 -25.65 1.77 5.85
CA ASP A 60 -24.93 2.94 6.31
C ASP A 60 -24.91 3.08 7.82
N TYR A 61 -25.68 2.24 8.53
CA TYR A 61 -25.70 2.19 9.99
C TYR A 61 -25.53 0.78 10.54
N MET A 62 -24.82 0.66 11.66
CA MET A 62 -24.71 -0.57 12.43
C MET A 62 -24.78 -0.22 13.91
N ASP A 63 -25.72 -0.81 14.64
CA ASP A 63 -25.97 -0.50 16.05
C ASP A 63 -26.20 1.01 16.33
N GLY A 64 -26.84 1.70 15.39
CA GLY A 64 -27.07 3.14 15.45
C GLY A 64 -25.83 4.00 15.17
N LYS A 65 -24.73 3.41 14.69
CA LYS A 65 -23.46 4.10 14.38
C LYS A 65 -23.26 4.18 12.87
N PRO A 66 -22.70 5.27 12.35
CA PRO A 66 -22.38 5.40 10.94
C PRO A 66 -21.37 4.33 10.50
N VAL A 67 -21.57 3.80 9.29
CA VAL A 67 -20.71 2.82 8.64
C VAL A 67 -20.03 3.44 7.43
N VAL A 68 -18.70 3.38 7.40
CA VAL A 68 -17.88 3.78 6.25
C VAL A 68 -17.33 2.52 5.60
N ALA A 69 -17.73 2.24 4.35
CA ALA A 69 -17.22 1.11 3.59
C ALA A 69 -15.91 1.47 2.87
N VAL A 70 -14.95 0.56 2.88
CA VAL A 70 -13.62 0.73 2.25
C VAL A 70 -13.27 -0.44 1.32
N GLU A 71 -12.19 -0.30 0.54
CA GLU A 71 -11.82 -1.27 -0.51
C GLU A 71 -10.79 -2.30 -0.04
N GLU A 72 -10.22 -2.07 1.13
CA GLU A 72 -9.20 -2.86 1.78
C GLU A 72 -9.86 -4.09 2.41
N ASP A 73 -9.18 -5.23 2.32
CA ASP A 73 -9.59 -6.42 3.06
C ASP A 73 -9.36 -6.24 4.57
N SER A 74 -9.99 -7.10 5.35
CA SER A 74 -9.91 -7.06 6.81
C SER A 74 -8.48 -7.20 7.34
N ALA A 75 -7.62 -7.96 6.67
CA ALA A 75 -6.24 -8.17 7.10
C ALA A 75 -5.39 -6.90 6.95
N THR A 76 -5.51 -6.22 5.81
CA THR A 76 -4.82 -4.95 5.54
C THR A 76 -5.34 -3.85 6.45
N LEU A 77 -6.67 -3.76 6.60
CA LEU A 77 -7.31 -2.75 7.42
C LEU A 77 -6.99 -2.91 8.91
N ASP A 78 -7.01 -4.14 9.46
CA ASP A 78 -6.65 -4.39 10.87
C ASP A 78 -5.24 -3.88 11.17
N ARG A 79 -4.28 -4.19 10.30
CA ARG A 79 -2.88 -3.78 10.46
C ARG A 79 -2.73 -2.27 10.35
N LEU A 80 -3.37 -1.65 9.37
CA LEU A 80 -3.35 -0.20 9.20
C LEU A 80 -3.91 0.52 10.43
N LEU A 81 -5.09 0.11 10.90
CA LEU A 81 -5.74 0.74 12.06
C LEU A 81 -4.90 0.56 13.34
N ARG A 82 -4.20 -0.57 13.51
CA ARG A 82 -3.30 -0.77 14.67
C ARG A 82 -2.15 0.22 14.73
N LEU A 83 -1.67 0.73 13.58
CA LEU A 83 -0.64 1.77 13.54
C LEU A 83 -1.15 3.12 14.09
N CYS A 84 -2.47 3.35 14.09
CA CYS A 84 -3.06 4.58 14.62
C CYS A 84 -3.47 4.48 16.10
N TYR A 85 -3.61 3.26 16.62
CA TYR A 85 -4.08 3.03 17.99
C TYR A 85 -2.89 2.81 18.94
N PRO A 86 -3.03 3.20 20.22
CA PRO A 86 -2.02 2.91 21.25
C PRO A 86 -2.05 1.43 21.65
N THR A 87 -1.72 0.56 20.70
CA THR A 87 -1.67 -0.89 20.84
C THR A 87 -0.36 -1.43 20.28
N THR A 88 -0.13 -2.73 20.39
CA THR A 88 1.06 -3.34 19.79
C THR A 88 1.00 -3.19 18.27
N ASP A 89 2.10 -2.70 17.70
CA ASP A 89 2.29 -2.61 16.25
C ASP A 89 2.02 -3.95 15.57
N PRO A 90 1.41 -3.95 14.37
CA PRO A 90 1.17 -5.17 13.64
C PRO A 90 2.50 -5.83 13.23
N VAL A 91 2.59 -7.14 13.42
CA VAL A 91 3.75 -7.89 12.94
C VAL A 91 3.57 -8.17 11.45
N LEU A 92 4.40 -7.53 10.63
CA LEU A 92 4.42 -7.67 9.17
C LEU A 92 5.66 -8.45 8.73
N THR A 93 5.50 -9.76 8.51
CA THR A 93 6.61 -10.63 8.12
C THR A 93 6.77 -10.79 6.61
N GLN A 94 5.73 -10.49 5.83
CA GLN A 94 5.70 -10.67 4.39
C GLN A 94 5.75 -9.32 3.69
N LEU A 95 6.61 -9.19 2.67
CA LEU A 95 6.71 -7.96 1.88
C LEU A 95 5.39 -7.58 1.19
N GLY A 96 4.63 -8.59 0.73
CA GLY A 96 3.31 -8.36 0.14
C GLY A 96 2.34 -7.67 1.10
N ASP A 97 2.33 -8.09 2.36
CA ASP A 97 1.51 -7.46 3.40
C ASP A 97 1.95 -6.01 3.67
N VAL A 98 3.28 -5.77 3.75
CA VAL A 98 3.82 -4.41 3.92
C VAL A 98 3.41 -3.51 2.76
N ARG A 99 3.49 -4.01 1.52
CA ARG A 99 3.09 -3.28 0.32
C ARG A 99 1.62 -2.89 0.35
N LEU A 100 0.73 -3.81 0.71
CA LEU A 100 -0.71 -3.56 0.80
C LEU A 100 -1.04 -2.53 1.89
N VAL A 101 -0.45 -2.65 3.07
CA VAL A 101 -0.66 -1.69 4.18
C VAL A 101 -0.07 -0.33 3.82
N LEU A 102 1.10 -0.26 3.18
CA LEU A 102 1.70 0.99 2.70
C LEU A 102 0.82 1.66 1.64
N ALA A 103 0.29 0.90 0.69
CA ALA A 103 -0.63 1.42 -0.32
C ALA A 103 -1.88 2.05 0.33
N ALA A 104 -2.47 1.37 1.32
CA ALA A 104 -3.61 1.88 2.05
C ALA A 104 -3.25 3.13 2.88
N ALA A 105 -2.11 3.12 3.59
CA ALA A 105 -1.63 4.28 4.34
C ALA A 105 -1.44 5.51 3.45
N MET A 106 -0.89 5.33 2.25
CA MET A 106 -0.76 6.41 1.26
C MET A 106 -2.11 6.87 0.72
N LYS A 107 -3.02 5.94 0.42
CA LYS A 107 -4.38 6.25 -0.06
C LYS A 107 -5.18 7.09 0.93
N TYR A 108 -4.99 6.83 2.23
CA TYR A 108 -5.64 7.57 3.31
C TYR A 108 -4.81 8.73 3.86
N GLU A 109 -3.69 9.06 3.22
CA GLU A 109 -2.81 10.15 3.65
C GLU A 109 -2.36 10.04 5.12
N MET A 110 -2.13 8.81 5.59
CA MET A 110 -1.61 8.53 6.93
C MET A 110 -0.08 8.64 6.91
N GLU A 111 0.45 9.82 7.20
CA GLU A 111 1.88 10.13 7.06
C GLU A 111 2.77 9.23 7.93
N GLU A 112 2.47 9.13 9.24
CA GLU A 112 3.27 8.32 10.18
C GLU A 112 3.22 6.83 9.83
N ALA A 113 2.02 6.30 9.54
CA ALA A 113 1.86 4.92 9.11
C ALA A 113 2.63 4.63 7.81
N SER A 114 2.60 5.57 6.85
CA SER A 114 3.37 5.48 5.61
C SER A 114 4.88 5.46 5.87
N ALA A 115 5.38 6.30 6.78
CA ALA A 115 6.80 6.34 7.15
C ALA A 115 7.26 5.02 7.79
N LEU A 116 6.47 4.48 8.72
CA LEU A 116 6.73 3.18 9.36
C LEU A 116 6.77 2.04 8.33
N MET A 117 5.81 2.03 7.40
CA MET A 117 5.74 0.99 6.38
C MET A 117 6.84 1.10 5.31
N LYS A 118 7.29 2.32 4.96
CA LYS A 118 8.48 2.51 4.11
C LYS A 118 9.74 1.95 4.76
N LYS A 119 9.92 2.19 6.07
CA LYS A 119 11.02 1.61 6.84
C LYS A 119 10.94 0.09 6.90
N ALA A 120 9.75 -0.47 7.09
CA ALA A 120 9.52 -1.91 7.05
C ALA A 120 9.86 -2.48 5.66
N LEU A 121 9.42 -1.82 4.59
CA LEU A 121 9.71 -2.21 3.21
C LEU A 121 11.23 -2.27 2.95
N LEU A 122 11.97 -1.26 3.39
CA LEU A 122 13.43 -1.21 3.25
C LEU A 122 14.17 -2.29 4.05
N SER A 123 13.57 -2.84 5.11
CA SER A 123 14.17 -3.94 5.88
C SER A 123 14.35 -5.23 5.04
N PHE A 124 13.53 -5.39 4.00
CA PHE A 124 13.58 -6.53 3.07
C PHE A 124 14.63 -6.39 1.97
N VAL A 125 15.32 -5.24 1.86
CA VAL A 125 16.31 -5.00 0.78
C VAL A 125 17.44 -6.02 0.81
N LYS A 126 17.83 -6.51 1.99
CA LYS A 126 18.90 -7.51 2.11
C LYS A 126 18.48 -8.89 1.63
N SER A 127 17.22 -9.29 1.85
CA SER A 127 16.71 -10.62 1.54
C SER A 127 16.12 -10.72 0.14
N GLN A 128 15.36 -9.71 -0.29
CA GLN A 128 14.60 -9.71 -1.56
C GLN A 128 14.61 -8.33 -2.24
N PRO A 129 15.79 -7.81 -2.63
CA PRO A 129 15.93 -6.46 -3.18
C PRO A 129 15.09 -6.22 -4.44
N LEU A 130 14.89 -7.24 -5.29
CA LEU A 130 14.11 -7.12 -6.53
C LEU A 130 12.61 -6.89 -6.24
N SER A 131 12.04 -7.62 -5.28
CA SER A 131 10.65 -7.43 -4.86
C SER A 131 10.45 -6.07 -4.18
N VAL A 132 11.44 -5.60 -3.41
CA VAL A 132 11.40 -4.25 -2.81
C VAL A 132 11.42 -3.19 -3.89
N TRP A 133 12.33 -3.30 -4.86
CA TRP A 133 12.40 -2.39 -6.00
C TRP A 133 11.08 -2.35 -6.76
N ALA A 134 10.53 -3.52 -7.12
CA ALA A 134 9.25 -3.61 -7.83
C ALA A 134 8.11 -2.96 -7.03
N SER A 135 8.02 -3.25 -5.73
CA SER A 135 7.01 -2.65 -4.85
C SER A 135 7.13 -1.14 -4.77
N ALA A 136 8.36 -0.63 -4.62
CA ALA A 136 8.64 0.80 -4.60
C ALA A 136 8.29 1.47 -5.94
N CYS A 137 8.54 0.83 -7.07
CA CYS A 137 8.11 1.33 -8.38
C CYS A 137 6.59 1.39 -8.53
N ILE A 138 5.88 0.34 -8.11
CA ILE A 138 4.40 0.28 -8.14
C ILE A 138 3.81 1.42 -7.29
N LEU A 139 4.37 1.65 -6.11
CA LEU A 139 3.91 2.65 -5.16
C LEU A 139 4.49 4.05 -5.42
N ARG A 140 5.31 4.23 -6.47
CA ARG A 140 6.00 5.50 -6.78
C ARG A 140 6.79 6.07 -5.61
N LEU A 141 7.66 5.23 -5.06
CA LEU A 141 8.56 5.52 -3.95
C LEU A 141 9.99 5.59 -4.49
N GLU A 142 10.31 6.67 -5.20
CA GLU A 142 11.60 6.82 -5.90
C GLU A 142 12.82 6.68 -4.98
N PRO A 143 12.85 7.26 -3.76
CA PRO A 143 13.98 7.09 -2.84
C PRO A 143 14.20 5.63 -2.44
N GLU A 144 13.14 4.92 -2.10
CA GLU A 144 13.17 3.52 -1.70
C GLU A 144 13.53 2.60 -2.87
N ALA A 145 13.00 2.89 -4.06
CA ALA A 145 13.33 2.19 -5.29
C ALA A 145 14.83 2.33 -5.59
N ARG A 146 15.40 3.53 -5.43
CA ARG A 146 16.84 3.73 -5.64
C ARG A 146 17.69 2.90 -4.67
N ILE A 147 17.34 2.89 -3.38
CA ILE A 147 18.06 2.09 -2.37
C ILE A 147 18.01 0.59 -2.73
N ALA A 148 16.85 0.10 -3.16
CA ALA A 148 16.69 -1.30 -3.56
C ALA A 148 17.46 -1.62 -4.86
N ALA A 149 17.46 -0.70 -5.82
CA ALA A 149 18.21 -0.83 -7.08
C ALA A 149 19.72 -0.89 -6.84
N GLU A 150 20.25 -0.05 -5.96
CA GLU A 150 21.66 -0.07 -5.57
C GLU A 150 22.06 -1.44 -4.96
N ALA A 151 21.16 -2.07 -4.19
CA ALA A 151 21.39 -3.39 -3.60
C ALA A 151 21.33 -4.57 -4.60
N LEU A 152 20.85 -4.33 -5.83
CA LEU A 152 20.85 -5.28 -6.94
C LEU A 152 22.11 -5.20 -7.79
N LEU A 153 22.88 -4.10 -7.70
CA LEU A 153 24.11 -3.95 -8.48
C LEU A 153 25.11 -5.06 -8.14
N GLY A 154 25.55 -5.78 -9.18
CA GLY A 154 26.56 -6.84 -9.06
C GLY A 154 26.05 -8.17 -8.49
N LYS A 155 24.73 -8.38 -8.41
CA LYS A 155 24.13 -9.68 -8.07
C LYS A 155 23.44 -10.29 -9.27
N ASP A 156 23.54 -11.61 -9.40
CA ASP A 156 22.71 -12.35 -10.34
C ASP A 156 21.25 -12.24 -9.92
N LEU A 157 20.38 -11.83 -10.84
CA LEU A 157 18.95 -11.75 -10.57
C LEU A 157 18.37 -13.17 -10.52
N PRO A 158 17.45 -13.45 -9.59
CA PRO A 158 16.71 -14.72 -9.58
C PRO A 158 16.02 -14.92 -10.93
N ILE A 159 16.12 -16.14 -11.48
CA ILE A 159 15.48 -16.53 -12.75
C ILE A 159 13.95 -16.44 -12.63
N ASP A 160 13.42 -16.69 -11.42
CA ASP A 160 12.00 -16.56 -11.12
C ASP A 160 11.65 -15.10 -10.80
N ALA A 161 10.87 -14.49 -11.69
CA ALA A 161 10.37 -13.14 -11.49
C ALA A 161 9.39 -13.10 -10.30
N PRO A 162 9.60 -12.21 -9.31
CA PRO A 162 8.64 -11.97 -8.24
C PRO A 162 7.25 -11.64 -8.77
N LEU A 163 6.20 -12.02 -8.03
CA LEU A 163 4.81 -11.75 -8.38
C LEU A 163 4.57 -10.24 -8.61
N GLU A 164 5.29 -9.39 -7.89
CA GLU A 164 5.22 -7.93 -8.01
C GLU A 164 5.63 -7.42 -9.41
N LEU A 165 6.47 -8.14 -10.16
CA LEU A 165 6.82 -7.76 -11.53
C LEU A 165 5.69 -8.00 -12.53
N GLN A 166 4.74 -8.89 -12.23
CA GLN A 166 3.56 -9.11 -13.08
C GLN A 166 2.62 -7.89 -13.05
N ASP A 167 2.51 -7.24 -11.88
CA ASP A 167 1.72 -6.01 -11.68
C ASP A 167 2.29 -4.81 -12.46
N ILE A 168 3.61 -4.78 -12.70
CA ILE A 168 4.29 -3.75 -13.49
C ILE A 168 3.98 -3.91 -15.00
N SER A 169 3.75 -5.14 -15.46
CA SER A 169 3.65 -5.47 -16.89
C SER A 169 2.29 -5.20 -17.55
N ALA A 170 1.20 -5.00 -16.81
CA ALA A 170 -0.15 -5.04 -17.39
C ALA A 170 -0.87 -3.68 -17.53
N GLY A 171 -0.46 -2.62 -16.85
CA GLY A 171 -1.32 -1.42 -16.80
C GLY A 171 -0.67 -0.11 -16.39
N THR A 172 0.62 -0.10 -16.08
CA THR A 172 1.26 1.18 -15.76
C THR A 172 1.52 1.92 -17.07
N ARG A 173 0.57 2.80 -17.44
CA ARG A 173 0.82 3.99 -18.25
C ARG A 173 1.74 4.91 -17.44
N LEU A 174 2.94 4.43 -17.10
CA LEU A 174 4.07 5.29 -16.87
C LEU A 174 4.14 6.09 -18.16
N ARG A 175 3.90 7.41 -18.07
CA ARG A 175 4.67 8.28 -18.96
C ARG A 175 6.10 7.77 -18.78
N PRO A 176 6.77 7.28 -19.83
CA PRO A 176 8.18 7.01 -19.74
C PRO A 176 8.75 8.36 -19.36
N ILE A 177 9.09 8.58 -18.10
CA ILE A 177 9.80 9.78 -17.70
C ILE A 177 11.16 9.57 -18.32
N ARG A 178 11.28 10.00 -19.58
CA ARG A 178 12.53 10.36 -20.25
C ARG A 178 13.63 9.28 -20.38
N CYS A 179 13.47 8.06 -19.86
CA CYS A 179 14.49 7.03 -19.99
C CYS A 179 14.52 6.35 -21.38
N PHE A 180 13.51 6.57 -22.24
CA PHE A 180 13.38 5.84 -23.51
C PHE A 180 13.94 6.59 -24.74
N GLU A 181 14.32 7.87 -24.64
CA GLU A 181 14.68 8.65 -25.84
C GLU A 181 16.18 8.80 -26.13
N LEU A 182 17.09 8.24 -25.32
CA LEU A 182 18.54 8.43 -25.53
C LEU A 182 19.38 7.16 -25.67
N ARG A 183 18.89 6.12 -26.38
CA ARG A 183 19.78 5.19 -27.09
C ARG A 183 19.09 4.38 -28.18
N GLY A 184 18.55 5.10 -29.16
CA GLY A 184 18.50 4.56 -30.53
C GLY A 184 19.93 4.42 -31.05
N LYS A 185 20.60 3.31 -30.70
CA LYS A 185 21.71 2.62 -31.40
C LYS A 185 22.45 1.69 -30.43
N SER A 186 22.02 0.44 -30.34
CA SER A 186 22.89 -0.70 -30.63
C SER A 186 22.02 -1.94 -30.77
N GLU A 187 22.25 -2.62 -31.88
CA GLU A 187 21.61 -3.85 -32.29
C GLU A 187 21.92 -4.95 -31.27
N CYS A 188 20.90 -5.60 -30.73
CA CYS A 188 21.02 -6.97 -30.25
C CYS A 188 19.81 -7.75 -30.73
N GLY A 189 20.00 -8.49 -31.82
CA GLY A 189 19.13 -9.58 -32.19
C GLY A 189 19.33 -10.74 -31.21
N GLY A 190 18.23 -11.37 -30.81
CA GLY A 190 18.21 -12.65 -30.11
C GLY A 190 18.19 -12.55 -28.58
N HIS A 191 17.03 -12.83 -28.00
CA HIS A 191 16.78 -13.09 -26.57
C HIS A 191 17.14 -11.96 -25.60
N CYS A 192 16.34 -10.90 -25.59
CA CYS A 192 16.33 -9.94 -24.48
C CYS A 192 15.71 -10.63 -23.26
N SER A 193 16.52 -11.03 -22.29
CA SER A 193 16.01 -11.61 -21.06
C SER A 193 15.36 -10.51 -20.20
N ILE A 194 14.39 -10.87 -19.35
CA ILE A 194 13.78 -9.92 -18.41
C ILE A 194 14.85 -9.29 -17.49
N VAL A 195 15.96 -10.01 -17.28
CA VAL A 195 17.16 -9.56 -16.55
C VAL A 195 17.85 -8.42 -17.27
N ASP A 196 17.97 -8.45 -18.61
CA ASP A 196 18.57 -7.35 -19.39
C ASP A 196 17.70 -6.09 -19.37
N VAL A 197 16.37 -6.26 -19.39
CA VAL A 197 15.41 -5.16 -19.22
C VAL A 197 15.53 -4.58 -17.81
N ILE A 198 15.53 -5.42 -16.77
CA ILE A 198 15.66 -4.97 -15.37
C ILE A 198 17.01 -4.29 -15.12
N LEU A 199 18.13 -4.84 -15.62
CA LEU A 199 19.46 -4.23 -15.51
C LEU A 199 19.56 -2.92 -16.28
N SER A 200 18.93 -2.82 -17.46
CA SER A 200 18.83 -1.56 -18.21
C SER A 200 18.01 -0.53 -17.44
N PHE A 201 16.86 -0.91 -16.88
CA PHE A 201 16.00 -0.03 -16.08
C PHE A 201 16.70 0.43 -14.78
N ILE A 202 17.38 -0.48 -14.06
CA ILE A 202 18.17 -0.17 -12.86
C ILE A 202 19.32 0.78 -13.21
N SER A 203 20.07 0.50 -14.28
CA SER A 203 21.19 1.33 -14.71
C SER A 203 20.73 2.74 -15.12
N THR A 204 19.62 2.87 -15.84
CA THR A 204 19.07 4.17 -16.25
C THR A 204 18.45 4.95 -15.08
N CYS A 205 17.71 4.29 -14.18
CA CYS A 205 17.17 4.93 -12.97
C CYS A 205 18.28 5.43 -12.03
N ILE A 206 19.45 4.79 -11.99
CA ILE A 206 20.59 5.22 -11.16
C ILE A 206 21.33 6.42 -11.78
N ILE A 207 21.33 6.58 -13.11
CA ILE A 207 22.07 7.64 -13.81
C ILE A 207 21.30 8.97 -13.89
N GLU A 208 19.96 8.95 -13.93
CA GLU A 208 19.14 10.17 -14.11
C GLU A 208 18.66 10.83 -12.82
N ILE A 209 19.01 10.31 -11.63
CA ILE A 209 18.65 10.95 -10.36
C ILE A 209 19.78 11.94 -10.00
N PRO A 210 19.52 13.27 -10.01
CA PRO A 210 20.54 14.24 -9.64
C PRO A 210 20.94 13.98 -8.19
N LYS A 211 22.25 13.81 -7.96
CA LYS A 211 22.82 13.87 -6.60
C LYS A 211 22.53 15.27 -6.02
N PRO A 212 22.30 15.39 -4.70
CA PRO A 212 22.00 16.67 -4.07
C PRO A 212 23.11 17.71 -4.29
#